data_AF-A0A259U2V9-F1
#
_entry.id   AF-A0A259U2V9-F1
#
_cell.length_a   1.000
_cell.length_b   1.000
_cell.length_c   1.000
_cell.angle_alpha   90.00
_cell.angle_beta   90.00
_cell.angle_gamma   90.00
#
_symmetry.space_group_name_H-M   'P 1'
#
loop_
_entity.id
_entity.type
_entity.pdbx_description
1 polymer ?
#
loop_
_entity_poly.entity_id
_entity_poly.type
_entity_poly.pdbx_seq_one_letter_code
_entity_poly.pdbx_strand_id
1 'polypeptide(L)'
;MDPGLHVKQAINHLNKIVQYVPFVVEDGDDGPTATVALTPEDWGVVADALFHMDTPKEVFPDSIADYRMDNATGTIRLDLQDGTAVTVEAG
;
A
#
# COMPACT_ATOMS: atom_id res chain seq x y z
N MET A 1 19.67 -6.92 5.02
CA MET A 1 19.36 -6.17 6.25
C MET A 1 18.06 -6.71 6.79
N ASP A 2 17.98 -7.04 8.08
CA ASP A 2 16.70 -7.32 8.71
C ASP A 2 15.90 -6.02 8.80
N PRO A 3 14.66 -5.96 8.28
CA PRO A 3 13.81 -4.80 8.48
C PRO A 3 13.55 -4.59 9.98
N GLY A 4 13.61 -3.34 10.43
CA GLY A 4 13.22 -2.97 11.80
C GLY A 4 11.77 -3.37 12.10
N LEU A 5 11.37 -3.41 13.38
CA LEU A 5 10.02 -3.81 13.80
C LEU A 5 8.91 -3.05 13.04
N HIS A 6 9.12 -1.75 12.83
CA HIS A 6 8.20 -0.88 12.10
C HIS A 6 8.02 -1.32 10.63
N VAL A 7 9.13 -1.57 9.91
CA VAL A 7 9.09 -2.06 8.53
C VAL A 7 8.44 -3.44 8.45
N LYS A 8 8.70 -4.33 9.41
CA LYS A 8 8.02 -5.64 9.50
C LYS A 8 6.51 -5.48 9.67
N GLN A 9 6.06 -4.53 10.49
CA GLN A 9 4.63 -4.22 10.64
C GLN A 9 4.05 -3.68 9.32
N ALA A 10 4.72 -2.72 8.68
CA ALA A 10 4.29 -2.18 7.39
C ALA A 10 4.15 -3.26 6.31
N ILE A 11 5.14 -4.16 6.18
CA ILE A 11 5.08 -5.31 5.26
C ILE A 11 3.88 -6.21 5.58
N ASN A 12 3.56 -6.44 6.85
CA ASN A 12 2.38 -7.21 7.22
C ASN A 12 1.07 -6.52 6.80
N HIS A 13 0.96 -5.20 6.96
CA HIS A 13 -0.21 -4.44 6.51
C HIS A 13 -0.33 -4.46 4.98
N LEU A 14 0.76 -4.23 4.25
CA LEU A 14 0.78 -4.30 2.79
C LEU A 14 0.37 -5.68 2.27
N ASN A 15 0.86 -6.76 2.88
CA ASN A 15 0.41 -8.12 2.52
C ASN A 15 -1.09 -8.32 2.74
N LYS A 16 -1.64 -7.83 3.85
CA LYS A 16 -3.08 -7.91 4.12
C LYS A 16 -3.89 -7.10 3.11
N ILE A 17 -3.42 -5.90 2.73
CA ILE A 17 -4.05 -5.08 1.68
C ILE A 17 -4.08 -5.88 0.37
N VAL A 18 -2.93 -6.37 -0.10
CA VAL A 18 -2.83 -7.12 -1.36
C VAL A 18 -3.75 -8.35 -1.36
N GLN A 19 -3.84 -9.07 -0.24
CA GLN A 19 -4.73 -10.23 -0.10
C GLN A 19 -6.21 -9.83 -0.09
N TYR A 20 -6.53 -8.60 0.34
CA TYR A 20 -7.90 -8.11 0.44
C TYR A 20 -8.41 -7.46 -0.86
N VAL A 21 -7.51 -6.90 -1.68
CA VAL A 21 -7.83 -6.23 -2.96
C VAL A 21 -8.82 -7.02 -3.83
N PRO A 22 -8.67 -8.34 -4.07
CA PRO A 22 -9.60 -9.09 -4.92
C PRO A 22 -11.07 -9.09 -4.45
N PHE A 23 -11.33 -8.73 -3.19
CA PHE A 23 -12.68 -8.69 -2.62
C PHE A 23 -13.35 -7.31 -2.74
N VAL A 24 -12.57 -6.27 -3.02
CA VAL A 24 -13.03 -4.87 -3.09
C VAL A 24 -12.68 -4.19 -4.41
N VAL A 25 -12.04 -4.92 -5.34
CA VAL A 25 -11.70 -4.41 -6.66
C VAL A 25 -12.98 -4.20 -7.48
N GLU A 26 -13.05 -3.05 -8.12
CA GLU A 26 -14.12 -2.62 -9.00
C GLU A 26 -13.53 -2.30 -10.38
N ASP A 27 -14.33 -2.50 -11.44
CA ASP A 27 -13.95 -2.11 -12.80
C ASP A 27 -14.08 -0.59 -12.92
N GLY A 28 -12.95 0.11 -13.08
CA GLY A 28 -12.89 1.56 -13.28
C GLY A 28 -12.62 1.93 -14.73
N ASP A 29 -12.86 3.20 -15.08
CA ASP A 29 -12.68 3.71 -16.46
C ASP A 29 -11.27 3.48 -17.04
N ASP A 30 -10.23 3.48 -16.20
CA ASP A 30 -8.82 3.28 -16.58
C ASP A 30 -8.27 1.90 -16.16
N GLY A 31 -9.15 0.96 -15.80
CA GLY A 31 -8.80 -0.39 -15.34
C GLY A 31 -9.27 -0.70 -13.92
N PRO A 32 -8.89 -1.87 -13.36
CA PRO A 32 -9.32 -2.30 -12.04
C PRO A 32 -8.80 -1.37 -10.94
N THR A 33 -9.70 -0.91 -10.08
CA THR A 33 -9.37 -0.05 -8.95
C THR A 33 -9.89 -0.61 -7.64
N ALA A 34 -9.21 -0.33 -6.54
CA ALA A 34 -9.65 -0.74 -5.21
C ALA A 34 -9.37 0.35 -4.19
N THR A 35 -10.21 0.44 -3.17
CA THR A 35 -10.00 1.35 -2.03
C THR A 35 -9.97 0.55 -0.73
N VAL A 36 -8.94 0.78 0.07
CA VAL A 36 -8.74 0.09 1.35
C VAL A 36 -8.49 1.12 2.44
N ALA A 37 -9.33 1.11 3.47
CA ALA A 37 -9.12 1.92 4.67
C ALA A 37 -8.30 1.13 5.70
N LEU A 38 -7.26 1.77 6.22
CA LEU A 38 -6.51 1.33 7.39
C LEU A 38 -6.91 2.17 8.61
N THR A 39 -6.63 1.69 9.82
CA THR A 39 -6.66 2.60 10.97
C THR A 39 -5.60 3.70 10.79
N PRO A 40 -5.76 4.89 11.38
CA PRO A 40 -4.75 5.96 11.26
C PRO A 40 -3.35 5.53 11.71
N GLU A 41 -3.28 4.67 12.73
CA GLU A 41 -2.02 4.11 13.23
C GLU A 41 -1.36 3.18 12.20
N ASP A 42 -2.10 2.22 11.68
CA ASP A 42 -1.59 1.28 10.66
C ASP A 42 -1.23 2.00 9.36
N TRP A 43 -2.02 3.00 8.98
CA TRP A 43 -1.75 3.85 7.82
C TRP A 43 -0.43 4.60 7.99
N GLY A 44 -0.20 5.20 9.16
CA GLY A 44 1.05 5.88 9.48
C GLY A 44 2.25 4.95 9.40
N VAL A 45 2.09 3.70 9.85
CA VAL A 45 3.15 2.68 9.75
C VAL A 45 3.50 2.35 8.30
N VAL A 46 2.49 2.23 7.43
CA VAL A 46 2.72 1.99 6.00
C VAL A 46 3.36 3.20 5.33
N ALA A 47 2.86 4.42 5.61
CA ALA A 47 3.39 5.65 5.05
C ALA A 47 4.86 5.86 5.42
N ASP A 48 5.22 5.67 6.69
CA ASP A 48 6.60 5.85 7.16
C ASP A 48 7.57 4.88 6.48
N ALA A 49 7.19 3.60 6.42
CA ALA A 49 8.02 2.59 5.76
C ALA A 49 8.23 2.87 4.27
N LEU A 50 7.18 3.31 3.55
CA LEU A 50 7.25 3.59 2.10
C LEU A 50 8.02 4.86 1.77
N PHE A 51 7.92 5.91 2.59
CA PHE A 51 8.35 7.27 2.21
C PHE A 51 9.42 7.91 3.11
N HIS A 52 9.63 7.43 4.34
CA HIS A 52 10.47 8.13 5.33
C HIS A 52 11.62 7.29 5.94
N MET A 53 11.61 5.97 5.75
CA MET A 53 12.58 5.05 6.38
C MET A 53 13.74 4.60 5.47
N ASP A 54 13.85 5.14 4.25
CA ASP A 54 14.82 4.67 3.22
C ASP A 54 14.76 3.13 3.00
N THR A 55 13.57 2.56 3.18
CA THR A 55 13.35 1.12 3.07
C THR A 55 13.57 0.66 1.62
N PRO A 56 14.41 -0.35 1.36
CA PRO A 56 14.61 -0.86 0.01
C PRO A 56 13.30 -1.42 -0.57
N LYS A 57 12.94 -1.06 -1.81
CA LYS A 57 11.71 -1.55 -2.45
C LYS A 57 11.59 -3.08 -2.46
N GLU A 58 12.72 -3.77 -2.53
CA GLU A 58 12.84 -5.24 -2.55
C GLU A 58 12.31 -5.95 -1.30
N VAL A 59 12.07 -5.25 -0.18
CA VAL A 59 11.49 -5.88 1.01
C VAL A 59 9.96 -5.82 1.05
N PHE A 60 9.34 -5.01 0.18
CA PHE A 60 7.89 -4.91 0.09
C PHE A 60 7.31 -6.08 -0.73
N PRO A 61 6.00 -6.37 -0.58
CA PRO A 61 5.38 -7.47 -1.33
C PRO A 61 5.60 -7.34 -2.83
N ASP A 62 6.06 -8.42 -3.48
CA ASP A 62 6.36 -8.43 -4.90
C ASP A 62 5.17 -7.98 -5.75
N SER A 63 3.94 -8.23 -5.29
CA SER A 63 2.71 -7.80 -5.97
C SER A 63 2.60 -6.28 -6.18
N ILE A 64 3.36 -5.46 -5.44
CA ILE A 64 3.39 -4.00 -5.59
C ILE A 64 4.45 -3.64 -6.63
N ALA A 65 4.02 -3.13 -7.79
CA ALA A 65 4.91 -2.69 -8.85
C ALA A 65 5.46 -1.28 -8.60
N ASP A 66 4.60 -0.36 -8.15
CA ASP A 66 5.00 0.99 -7.77
C ASP A 66 4.07 1.57 -6.69
N TYR A 67 4.51 2.65 -6.05
CA TYR A 67 3.74 3.34 -5.02
C TYR A 67 4.07 4.82 -4.97
N ARG A 68 3.07 5.64 -4.64
CA ARG A 68 3.22 7.09 -4.48
C ARG A 68 2.27 7.66 -3.43
N MET A 69 2.66 8.77 -2.84
CA MET A 69 1.79 9.57 -1.98
C MET A 69 0.95 10.50 -2.86
N ASP A 70 -0.37 10.47 -2.70
CA ASP A 70 -1.26 11.45 -3.30
C ASP A 70 -1.44 12.62 -2.33
N ASN A 71 -0.70 13.71 -2.56
CA ASN A 71 -0.70 14.87 -1.67
C ASN A 71 -2.02 15.65 -1.66
N ALA A 72 -2.87 15.48 -2.67
CA ALA A 72 -4.16 16.17 -2.75
C ALA A 72 -5.18 15.54 -1.81
N THR A 73 -5.16 14.21 -1.71
CA THR A 73 -6.09 13.44 -0.88
C THR A 73 -5.49 12.96 0.44
N GLY A 74 -4.16 13.00 0.58
CA GLY A 74 -3.47 12.44 1.74
C GLY A 74 -3.50 10.90 1.76
N THR A 75 -3.65 10.26 0.60
CA THR A 75 -3.74 8.80 0.47
C THR A 75 -2.47 8.22 -0.13
N ILE A 76 -2.30 6.91 0.03
CA ILE A 76 -1.21 6.15 -0.60
C ILE A 76 -1.80 5.44 -1.81
N ARG A 77 -1.21 5.63 -2.98
CA ARG A 77 -1.53 4.87 -4.19
C ARG A 77 -0.52 3.75 -4.35
N LEU A 78 -1.01 2.52 -4.48
CA LEU A 78 -0.23 1.35 -4.85
C LEU A 78 -0.67 0.89 -6.24
N ASP A 79 0.27 0.69 -7.15
CA ASP A 79 0.00 0.08 -8.45
C ASP A 79 0.49 -1.38 -8.38
N LEU A 80 -0.42 -2.34 -8.52
CA LEU A 80 -0.09 -3.77 -8.44
C LEU A 80 0.40 -4.31 -9.79
N GLN A 81 1.17 -5.40 -9.77
CA GLN A 81 1.70 -6.04 -10.98
C GLN A 81 0.61 -6.51 -11.97
N ASP A 82 -0.58 -6.81 -11.46
CA ASP A 82 -1.75 -7.21 -12.24
C ASP A 82 -2.43 -6.02 -12.97
N GLY A 83 -1.99 -4.79 -12.71
CA GLY A 83 -2.60 -3.57 -13.27
C GLY A 83 -3.69 -2.98 -12.38
N THR A 84 -4.06 -3.67 -11.29
CA THR A 84 -4.97 -3.14 -10.28
C THR A 84 -4.33 -1.99 -9.52
N ALA A 85 -5.06 -0.89 -9.41
CA ALA A 85 -4.56 0.32 -8.79
C ALA A 85 -5.34 0.62 -7.49
N VAL A 86 -4.62 0.62 -6.37
CA VAL A 86 -5.17 0.58 -5.01
C VAL A 86 -4.95 1.91 -4.30
N THR A 87 -6.02 2.51 -3.81
CA THR A 87 -5.99 3.67 -2.94
C THR A 87 -6.07 3.22 -1.48
N VAL A 88 -5.11 3.62 -0.66
CA VAL A 88 -5.04 3.30 0.76
C VAL A 88 -5.23 4.58 1.58
N GLU A 89 -6.32 4.65 2.33
CA GLU A 89 -6.71 5.81 3.13
C GLU A 89 -6.63 5.52 4.63
N ALA A 90 -6.49 6.58 5.42
CA ALA A 90 -6.65 6.51 6.88
C ALA A 90 -8.14 6.67 7.21
N GLY A 91 -8.75 5.62 7.80
CA GLY A 91 -10.16 5.58 8.20
C GLY A 91 -10.48 6.17 9.56
#